data_AF-A0A2N2F707-F1
#
_entry.id   AF-A0A2N2F707-F1
#
_cell.length_a   1.000
_cell.length_b   1.000
_cell.length_c   1.000
_cell.angle_alpha   90.00
_cell.angle_beta   90.00
_cell.angle_gamma   90.00
#
_symmetry.space_group_name_H-M   'P 1'
#
loop_
_entity.id
_entity.type
_entity.pdbx_description
1 polymer ?
#
loop_
_entity_poly.entity_id
_entity_poly.type
_entity_poly.pdbx_seq_one_letter_code
_entity_poly.pdbx_strand_id
1 'polypeptide(L)'
;MGRFDSSKTRVVPVFDHLLQSDSSGTSWLTTLLHLGSRVNSAVIPNHPGELVADHPAYWGWNERSLQPPQKLLEWLVQHVSEEAVARSGDQGETLEKRKALARRDPAVLKAALSRLRAGERGRQWFVLEGGSFPDAFVETDTLVLVVEGKRTERSTTTKTKWMGRRSQLIRHMDAAWEVAVGRAVLGLLLVEGESQAPMSVPEHWLLASDEQMKPALLFPSLPHRTKEERQAIADGVLGVATWQRVCNEFSIDWPPVQDSV
;
A
#
# COMPACT_ATOMS: atom_id res chain seq x y z
N MET A 1 22.00 8.82 3.44
CA MET A 1 21.24 7.65 2.99
C MET A 1 21.26 6.63 4.10
N GLY A 2 20.11 6.04 4.46
CA GLY A 2 20.02 5.10 5.56
C GLY A 2 20.73 3.79 5.21
N ARG A 3 21.45 3.23 6.18
CA ARG A 3 22.20 1.97 6.09
C ARG A 3 21.36 0.74 5.69
N PHE A 4 20.03 0.85 5.76
CA PHE A 4 19.06 -0.22 5.52
C PHE A 4 17.98 0.20 4.51
N ASP A 5 18.39 0.52 3.29
CA ASP A 5 17.49 0.86 2.18
C ASP A 5 16.93 -0.44 1.54
N SER A 6 15.79 -0.92 2.05
CA SER A 6 15.15 -2.17 1.59
C SER A 6 14.79 -2.14 0.11
N SER A 7 14.42 -0.97 -0.42
CA SER A 7 14.15 -0.79 -1.84
C SER A 7 15.35 -1.21 -2.67
N LYS A 8 16.57 -0.81 -2.28
CA LYS A 8 17.81 -1.17 -3.01
C LYS A 8 18.35 -2.55 -2.70
N THR A 9 18.25 -3.02 -1.45
CA THR A 9 18.95 -4.24 -1.05
C THR A 9 18.08 -5.49 -1.09
N ARG A 10 16.76 -5.37 -1.22
CA ARG A 10 15.82 -6.50 -1.26
C ARG A 10 14.84 -6.40 -2.41
N VAL A 11 14.07 -5.32 -2.47
CA VAL A 11 12.97 -5.17 -3.43
C VAL A 11 13.48 -5.20 -4.86
N VAL A 12 14.35 -4.24 -5.25
CA VAL A 12 14.89 -4.15 -6.61
C VAL A 12 15.58 -5.45 -7.03
N PRO A 13 16.54 -6.03 -6.27
CA PRO A 13 17.20 -7.26 -6.69
C PRO A 13 16.28 -8.46 -6.87
N VAL A 14 15.28 -8.61 -6.00
CA VAL A 14 14.33 -9.72 -6.08
C VAL A 14 13.41 -9.55 -7.29
N PHE A 15 12.74 -8.40 -7.42
CA PHE A 15 11.78 -8.19 -8.51
C PHE A 15 12.46 -8.07 -9.88
N ASP A 16 13.69 -7.54 -9.95
CA ASP A 16 14.49 -7.56 -11.18
C ASP A 16 14.83 -9.01 -11.59
N HIS A 17 15.21 -9.86 -10.63
CA HIS A 17 15.48 -11.28 -10.92
C HIS A 17 14.24 -11.98 -11.45
N LEU A 18 13.08 -11.78 -10.82
CA LEU A 18 11.80 -12.35 -11.27
C LEU A 18 11.47 -11.89 -12.69
N LEU A 19 11.53 -10.58 -12.95
CA LEU A 19 11.22 -10.01 -14.26
C LEU A 19 12.20 -10.45 -15.36
N GLN A 20 13.49 -10.61 -15.03
CA GLN A 20 14.51 -11.11 -15.95
C GLN A 20 14.34 -12.60 -16.25
N SER A 21 13.92 -13.39 -15.26
CA SER A 21 13.66 -14.83 -15.44
C SER A 21 12.48 -15.07 -16.38
N ASP A 22 11.45 -14.23 -16.28
CA ASP A 22 10.26 -14.28 -17.12
C ASP A 22 9.53 -12.92 -17.10
N SER A 23 9.62 -12.22 -18.22
CA SER A 23 9.03 -10.88 -18.39
C SER A 23 7.51 -10.90 -18.52
N SER A 24 6.88 -12.07 -18.71
CA SER A 24 5.42 -12.21 -18.72
C SER A 24 4.83 -12.36 -17.30
N GLY A 25 5.66 -12.71 -16.31
CA GLY A 25 5.19 -13.01 -14.95
C GLY A 25 4.61 -14.42 -14.75
N THR A 26 4.38 -15.17 -15.83
CA THR A 26 3.64 -16.45 -15.81
C THR A 26 4.27 -17.49 -14.88
N SER A 27 5.59 -17.61 -14.89
CA SER A 27 6.37 -18.61 -14.14
C SER A 27 6.51 -18.31 -12.65
N TRP A 28 6.38 -17.05 -12.22
CA TRP A 28 6.68 -16.65 -10.84
C TRP A 28 5.51 -16.02 -10.10
N LEU A 29 4.56 -15.38 -10.78
CA LEU A 29 3.53 -14.58 -10.11
C LEU A 29 2.60 -15.45 -9.27
N THR A 30 2.13 -16.58 -9.81
CA THR A 30 1.32 -17.55 -9.05
C THR A 30 2.05 -17.96 -7.78
N THR A 31 3.30 -18.37 -7.89
CA THR A 31 4.12 -18.81 -6.75
C THR A 31 4.25 -17.69 -5.71
N LEU A 32 4.55 -16.46 -6.13
CA LEU A 32 4.70 -15.31 -5.23
C LEU A 32 3.41 -15.02 -4.46
N LEU A 33 2.25 -15.06 -5.13
CA LEU A 33 0.94 -14.83 -4.51
C LEU A 33 0.62 -15.86 -3.42
N HIS A 34 1.12 -17.09 -3.58
CA HIS A 34 0.87 -18.20 -2.64
C HIS A 34 1.84 -18.23 -1.44
N LEU A 35 2.83 -17.33 -1.38
CA LEU A 35 3.74 -17.25 -0.24
C LEU A 35 3.12 -16.59 0.99
N GLY A 36 2.09 -15.75 0.79
CA GLY A 36 1.46 -14.99 1.87
C GLY A 36 0.81 -15.88 2.93
N SER A 37 0.95 -15.50 4.20
CA SER A 37 0.43 -16.27 5.35
C SER A 37 -1.08 -16.49 5.33
N ARG A 38 -1.83 -15.75 4.50
CA ARG A 38 -3.29 -15.83 4.38
C ARG A 38 -3.75 -16.41 3.04
N VAL A 39 -2.88 -17.07 2.28
CA VAL A 39 -3.22 -17.68 0.98
C VAL A 39 -4.50 -18.54 1.01
N ASN A 40 -4.75 -19.26 2.10
CA ASN A 40 -5.93 -20.13 2.24
C ASN A 40 -7.24 -19.38 2.55
N SER A 41 -7.17 -18.07 2.82
CA SER A 41 -8.32 -17.23 3.17
C SER A 41 -8.47 -16.02 2.25
N ALA A 42 -7.44 -15.68 1.50
CA ALA A 42 -7.48 -14.62 0.50
C ALA A 42 -8.18 -15.11 -0.78
N VAL A 43 -8.84 -14.20 -1.48
CA VAL A 43 -9.44 -14.44 -2.79
C VAL A 43 -8.39 -14.14 -3.85
N ILE A 44 -7.72 -15.19 -4.31
CA ILE A 44 -6.72 -15.14 -5.37
C ILE A 44 -7.37 -15.62 -6.66
N PRO A 45 -7.27 -14.89 -7.78
CA PRO A 45 -7.72 -15.39 -9.09
C PRO A 45 -7.01 -16.70 -9.45
N ASN A 46 -7.75 -17.67 -10.02
CA ASN A 46 -7.18 -18.94 -10.47
C ASN A 46 -6.05 -18.76 -11.49
N HIS A 47 -6.13 -17.69 -12.29
CA HIS A 47 -5.12 -17.31 -13.26
C HIS A 47 -4.75 -15.83 -13.02
N PRO A 48 -3.53 -15.54 -12.55
CA PRO A 48 -3.11 -14.17 -12.28
C PRO A 48 -2.85 -13.37 -13.56
N GLY A 49 -2.95 -14.01 -14.73
CA GLY A 49 -2.76 -13.35 -16.02
C GLY A 49 -1.29 -13.15 -16.35
N GLU A 50 -1.05 -12.39 -17.42
CA GLU A 50 0.28 -11.97 -17.84
C GLU A 50 0.49 -10.50 -17.47
N LEU A 51 1.73 -10.13 -17.16
CA LEU A 51 2.10 -8.73 -16.98
C LEU A 51 1.66 -7.91 -18.19
N VAL A 52 1.19 -6.69 -17.94
CA VAL A 52 0.88 -5.76 -19.03
C VAL A 52 2.12 -5.53 -19.90
N ALA A 53 1.90 -5.37 -21.21
CA ALA A 53 2.98 -5.14 -22.16
C ALA A 53 3.88 -3.98 -21.70
N ASP A 54 5.19 -4.18 -21.82
CA ASP A 54 6.22 -3.21 -21.41
C ASP A 54 6.12 -2.78 -19.93
N HIS A 55 5.75 -3.70 -19.03
CA HIS A 55 5.66 -3.43 -17.59
C HIS A 55 6.94 -2.76 -17.06
N PRO A 56 6.89 -1.50 -16.58
CA PRO A 56 8.09 -0.66 -16.42
C PRO A 56 8.86 -0.88 -15.11
N ALA A 57 8.76 -2.09 -14.53
CA ALA A 57 9.39 -2.45 -13.26
C ALA A 57 9.10 -1.41 -12.15
N TYR A 58 7.84 -1.29 -11.73
CA TYR A 58 7.39 -0.28 -10.76
C TYR A 58 7.88 -0.55 -9.31
N TRP A 59 9.18 -0.50 -9.11
CA TRP A 59 9.89 -0.63 -7.83
C TRP A 59 11.18 0.18 -7.85
N GLY A 60 11.77 0.43 -6.68
CA GLY A 60 12.99 1.24 -6.54
C GLY A 60 12.83 2.66 -7.07
N TRP A 61 13.66 3.06 -8.05
CA TRP A 61 13.58 4.41 -8.63
C TRP A 61 12.32 4.63 -9.49
N ASN A 62 11.63 3.56 -9.85
CA ASN A 62 10.41 3.57 -10.67
C ASN A 62 9.14 3.32 -9.83
N GLU A 63 9.21 3.40 -8.49
CA GLU A 63 8.05 3.23 -7.61
C GLU A 63 6.84 4.05 -8.10
N ARG A 64 5.72 3.36 -8.33
CA ARG A 64 4.52 4.00 -8.86
C ARG A 64 3.78 4.74 -7.76
N SER A 65 3.59 6.04 -7.95
CA SER A 65 2.68 6.81 -7.08
C SER A 65 1.23 6.42 -7.33
N LEU A 66 0.56 5.91 -6.31
CA LEU A 66 -0.88 5.66 -6.31
C LEU A 66 -1.60 6.83 -5.65
N GLN A 67 -2.44 7.52 -6.42
CA GLN A 67 -3.20 8.66 -5.92
C GLN A 67 -4.30 8.19 -4.94
N PRO A 68 -4.55 8.93 -3.86
CA PRO A 68 -5.65 8.59 -2.96
C PRO A 68 -6.99 8.66 -3.71
N PRO A 69 -7.94 7.77 -3.39
CA PRO A 69 -9.25 7.78 -4.04
C PRO A 69 -9.95 9.12 -3.91
N GLN A 70 -10.65 9.53 -4.96
CA GLN A 70 -11.41 10.78 -4.92
C GLN A 70 -12.46 10.76 -3.79
N LYS A 71 -13.15 9.63 -3.63
CA LYS A 71 -14.12 9.44 -2.54
C LYS A 71 -13.50 9.62 -1.16
N LEU A 72 -12.25 9.20 -0.96
CA LEU A 72 -11.53 9.42 0.29
C LEU A 72 -11.22 10.91 0.50
N LEU A 73 -10.70 11.59 -0.52
CA LEU A 73 -10.39 13.01 -0.41
C LEU A 73 -11.66 13.83 -0.11
N GLU A 74 -12.76 13.54 -0.80
CA GLU A 74 -14.05 14.17 -0.53
C GLU A 74 -14.54 13.87 0.90
N TRP A 75 -14.38 12.63 1.37
CA TRP A 75 -14.73 12.26 2.75
C TRP A 75 -13.88 13.05 3.76
N LEU A 76 -12.56 13.14 3.56
CA LEU A 76 -11.65 13.84 4.46
C LEU A 76 -11.97 15.33 4.54
N VAL A 77 -12.25 15.99 3.41
CA VAL A 77 -12.66 17.40 3.41
C VAL A 77 -13.95 17.61 4.23
N GLN A 78 -14.85 16.64 4.21
CA GLN A 78 -16.11 16.66 4.97
C GLN A 78 -15.98 16.19 6.43
N HIS A 79 -14.87 15.55 6.83
CA HIS A 79 -14.74 14.87 8.12
C HIS A 79 -13.47 15.23 8.91
N VAL A 80 -12.55 16.02 8.35
CA VAL A 80 -11.34 16.47 9.06
C VAL A 80 -11.72 17.19 10.35
N SER A 81 -10.98 16.94 11.43
CA SER A 81 -11.25 17.50 12.76
C SER A 81 -10.31 18.66 13.09
N GLU A 82 -10.71 19.52 14.03
CA GLU A 82 -9.86 20.63 14.47
C GLU A 82 -8.55 20.12 15.11
N GLU A 83 -8.57 18.97 15.79
CA GLU A 83 -7.38 18.34 16.37
C GLU A 83 -6.42 17.84 15.30
N ALA A 84 -6.92 17.26 14.20
CA ALA A 84 -6.09 16.86 13.07
C ALA A 84 -5.42 18.08 12.41
N VAL A 85 -6.16 19.17 12.25
CA VAL A 85 -5.63 20.43 11.73
C VAL A 85 -4.62 21.05 12.69
N ALA A 86 -4.86 21.04 13.99
CA ALA A 86 -3.93 21.59 14.99
C ALA A 86 -2.58 20.84 14.99
N ARG A 87 -2.59 19.51 14.80
CA ARG A 87 -1.37 18.68 14.71
C ARG A 87 -0.67 18.76 13.36
N SER A 88 -1.26 19.43 12.38
CA SER A 88 -0.77 19.41 11.00
C SER A 88 0.58 20.12 10.81
N GLY A 89 0.88 21.11 11.65
CA GLY A 89 2.01 22.02 11.48
C GLY A 89 1.86 23.00 10.31
N ASP A 90 0.68 23.08 9.68
CA ASP A 90 0.44 24.02 8.58
C ASP A 90 0.38 25.47 9.10
N GLN A 91 0.67 26.43 8.22
CA GLN A 91 0.69 27.86 8.56
C GLN A 91 -0.02 28.71 7.49
N GLY A 92 -0.26 29.97 7.81
CA GLY A 92 -0.81 30.96 6.90
C GLY A 92 -2.18 30.60 6.33
N GLU A 93 -2.42 30.95 5.07
CA GLU A 93 -3.72 30.76 4.40
C GLU A 93 -4.16 29.28 4.36
N THR A 94 -3.20 28.34 4.23
CA THR A 94 -3.52 26.91 4.22
C THR A 94 -4.10 26.47 5.56
N LEU A 95 -3.51 26.92 6.67
CA LEU A 95 -4.03 26.60 8.01
C LEU A 95 -5.43 27.17 8.20
N GLU A 96 -5.66 28.42 7.83
CA GLU A 96 -6.97 29.07 8.01
C GLU A 96 -8.06 28.37 7.18
N LYS A 97 -7.77 28.00 5.93
CA LYS A 97 -8.70 27.22 5.11
C LYS A 97 -8.97 25.83 5.67
N ARG A 98 -7.95 25.15 6.22
CA ARG A 98 -8.13 23.84 6.85
C ARG A 98 -8.91 23.91 8.16
N LYS A 99 -8.73 24.97 8.97
CA LYS A 99 -9.60 25.23 10.14
C LYS A 99 -11.05 25.47 9.72
N ALA A 100 -11.28 26.24 8.65
CA ALA A 100 -12.61 26.44 8.10
C ALA A 100 -13.25 25.12 7.61
N LEU A 101 -12.48 24.24 6.97
CA LEU A 101 -12.95 22.87 6.65
C LEU A 101 -13.33 22.07 7.89
N ALA A 102 -12.50 22.10 8.93
CA ALA A 102 -12.77 21.38 10.18
C ALA A 102 -14.05 21.87 10.87
N ARG A 103 -14.34 23.18 10.79
CA ARG A 103 -15.56 23.83 11.27
C ARG A 103 -16.76 23.71 10.33
N ARG A 104 -16.60 23.02 9.20
CA ARG A 104 -17.63 22.82 8.18
C ARG A 104 -18.16 24.13 7.60
N ASP A 105 -17.28 25.12 7.40
CA ASP A 105 -17.65 26.34 6.68
C ASP A 105 -18.21 26.00 5.29
N PRO A 106 -19.47 26.37 4.98
CA PRO A 106 -20.12 25.93 3.74
C PRO A 106 -19.42 26.41 2.46
N ALA A 107 -18.85 27.61 2.46
CA ALA A 107 -18.22 28.20 1.29
C ALA A 107 -16.88 27.52 0.99
N VAL A 108 -16.06 27.32 2.02
CA VAL A 108 -14.77 26.63 1.91
C VAL A 108 -14.97 25.15 1.56
N LEU A 109 -15.96 24.50 2.18
CA LEU A 109 -16.33 23.12 1.87
C LEU A 109 -16.75 22.95 0.40
N LYS A 110 -17.65 23.82 -0.09
CA LYS A 110 -18.08 23.81 -1.49
C LYS A 110 -16.92 24.03 -2.44
N ALA A 111 -16.02 24.98 -2.13
CA ALA A 111 -14.85 25.25 -2.93
C ALA A 111 -13.88 24.05 -2.98
N ALA A 112 -13.60 23.41 -1.84
CA ALA A 112 -12.75 22.24 -1.77
C ALA A 112 -13.31 21.07 -2.60
N LEU A 113 -14.59 20.74 -2.43
CA LEU A 113 -15.24 19.66 -3.16
C LEU A 113 -15.27 19.93 -4.67
N SER A 114 -15.53 21.17 -5.09
CA SER A 114 -15.53 21.56 -6.50
C SER A 114 -14.15 21.32 -7.14
N ARG A 115 -13.08 21.69 -6.46
CA ARG A 115 -11.70 21.51 -6.95
C ARG A 115 -11.30 20.03 -7.02
N LEU A 116 -11.67 19.25 -6.00
CA LEU A 116 -11.42 17.80 -6.00
C LEU A 116 -12.13 17.11 -7.17
N ARG A 117 -13.39 17.47 -7.44
CA ARG A 117 -14.19 16.93 -8.55
C ARG A 117 -13.71 17.38 -9.91
N ALA A 118 -13.08 18.56 -9.99
CA ALA A 118 -12.37 19.02 -11.18
C ALA A 118 -11.02 18.28 -11.41
N GLY A 119 -10.66 17.33 -10.54
CA GLY A 119 -9.43 16.56 -10.66
C GLY A 119 -8.19 17.24 -10.09
N GLU A 120 -8.32 18.38 -9.39
CA GLU A 120 -7.16 19.01 -8.76
C GLU A 120 -6.56 18.11 -7.68
N ARG A 121 -5.23 17.93 -7.70
CA ARG A 121 -4.45 17.08 -6.78
C ARG A 121 -3.16 17.80 -6.38
N GLY A 122 -2.31 17.12 -5.59
CA GLY A 122 -1.00 17.62 -5.17
C GLY A 122 -1.02 18.43 -3.87
N ARG A 123 -0.02 19.30 -3.67
CA ARG A 123 0.16 20.09 -2.44
C ARG A 123 -0.80 21.28 -2.39
N GLN A 124 -2.08 21.00 -2.18
CA GLN A 124 -3.13 22.01 -2.07
C GLN A 124 -3.79 21.97 -0.68
N TRP A 125 -4.34 23.10 -0.22
CA TRP A 125 -4.96 23.20 1.10
C TRP A 125 -6.14 22.23 1.30
N PHE A 126 -6.85 21.88 0.22
CA PHE A 126 -7.98 20.96 0.23
C PHE A 126 -7.60 19.48 -0.01
N VAL A 127 -6.32 19.19 -0.30
CA VAL A 127 -5.85 17.81 -0.45
C VAL A 127 -5.32 17.31 0.90
N LEU A 128 -6.11 16.43 1.52
CA LEU A 128 -5.89 15.91 2.87
C LEU A 128 -5.39 14.46 2.87
N GLU A 129 -4.84 13.97 1.77
CA GLU A 129 -3.98 12.78 1.73
C GLU A 129 -3.09 12.88 0.49
N GLY A 130 -1.81 12.50 0.60
CA GLY A 130 -0.91 12.45 -0.53
C GLY A 130 -0.94 11.10 -1.25
N GLY A 131 -0.26 11.01 -2.40
CA GLY A 131 0.01 9.72 -3.04
C GLY A 131 0.71 8.75 -2.10
N SER A 132 0.46 7.46 -2.30
CA SER A 132 1.15 6.37 -1.63
C SER A 132 2.11 5.70 -2.63
N PHE A 133 3.19 5.11 -2.13
CA PHE A 133 4.24 4.49 -2.93
C PHE A 133 4.46 3.09 -2.34
N PRO A 134 3.84 2.04 -2.90
CA PRO A 134 4.20 0.68 -2.52
C PRO A 134 5.63 0.39 -3.00
N ASP A 135 6.37 -0.43 -2.25
CA ASP A 135 7.75 -0.79 -2.59
C ASP A 135 7.84 -1.52 -3.93
N ALA A 136 6.84 -2.35 -4.25
CA ALA A 136 6.65 -2.87 -5.60
C ALA A 136 5.17 -2.84 -6.02
N PHE A 137 4.95 -2.55 -7.30
CA PHE A 137 3.64 -2.59 -7.96
C PHE A 137 3.73 -3.52 -9.17
N VAL A 138 2.86 -4.52 -9.22
CA VAL A 138 2.81 -5.50 -10.31
C VAL A 138 1.43 -5.44 -10.95
N GLU A 139 1.38 -5.25 -12.25
CA GLU A 139 0.16 -5.09 -13.03
C GLU A 139 0.04 -6.16 -14.11
N THR A 140 -1.05 -6.93 -14.07
CA THR A 140 -1.43 -7.86 -15.12
C THR A 140 -2.73 -7.43 -15.79
N ASP A 141 -3.15 -8.20 -16.79
CA ASP A 141 -4.47 -8.10 -17.40
C ASP A 141 -5.62 -8.49 -16.45
N THR A 142 -5.37 -9.32 -15.42
CA THR A 142 -6.43 -9.77 -14.48
C THR A 142 -6.31 -9.23 -13.05
N LEU A 143 -5.14 -8.74 -12.62
CA LEU A 143 -4.93 -8.26 -11.26
C LEU A 143 -3.91 -7.11 -11.16
N VAL A 144 -3.94 -6.46 -9.99
CA VAL A 144 -2.91 -5.55 -9.49
C VAL A 144 -2.45 -6.07 -8.15
N LEU A 145 -1.14 -6.27 -7.99
CA LEU A 145 -0.50 -6.62 -6.72
C LEU A 145 0.31 -5.42 -6.22
N VAL A 146 0.02 -4.98 -4.99
CA VAL A 146 0.85 -4.04 -4.25
C VAL A 146 1.66 -4.76 -3.19
N VAL A 147 2.94 -4.46 -3.10
CA VAL A 147 3.86 -5.07 -2.15
C VAL A 147 4.44 -4.00 -1.25
N GLU A 148 4.42 -4.26 0.06
CA GLU A 148 5.09 -3.46 1.07
C GLU A 148 6.23 -4.28 1.69
N GLY A 149 7.43 -3.75 1.67
CA GLY A 149 8.63 -4.29 2.28
C GLY A 149 8.88 -3.71 3.67
N LYS A 150 9.25 -4.57 4.62
CA LYS A 150 9.76 -4.17 5.95
C LYS A 150 11.03 -4.94 6.28
N ARG A 151 11.92 -4.32 7.06
CA ARG A 151 13.18 -4.95 7.52
C ARG A 151 13.34 -4.89 9.03
N THR A 152 13.45 -3.69 9.57
CA THR A 152 13.81 -3.46 10.99
C THR A 152 12.64 -2.98 11.82
N GLU A 153 11.54 -2.63 11.16
CA GLU A 153 10.33 -2.16 11.78
C GLU A 153 9.70 -3.25 12.65
N ARG A 154 9.08 -2.84 13.75
CA ARG A 154 8.36 -3.76 14.65
C ARG A 154 6.87 -3.89 14.32
N SER A 155 6.38 -3.06 13.40
CA SER A 155 4.96 -2.94 13.06
C SER A 155 4.76 -2.20 11.74
N THR A 156 3.58 -2.34 11.14
CA THR A 156 3.17 -1.50 10.01
C THR A 156 2.80 -0.08 10.46
N THR A 157 2.94 0.89 9.56
CA THR A 157 2.38 2.23 9.78
C THR A 157 0.86 2.15 9.75
N THR A 158 0.21 2.62 10.82
CA THR A 158 -1.24 2.54 11.01
C THR A 158 -1.94 3.89 11.04
N LYS A 159 -1.25 5.00 10.69
CA LYS A 159 -1.82 6.35 10.72
C LYS A 159 -1.22 7.23 9.62
N THR A 160 -1.97 8.26 9.23
CA THR A 160 -1.47 9.35 8.38
C THR A 160 -1.59 10.68 9.11
N LYS A 161 -1.15 11.77 8.48
CA LYS A 161 -1.29 13.13 9.03
C LYS A 161 -2.75 13.47 9.39
N TRP A 162 -3.70 12.94 8.62
CA TRP A 162 -5.11 13.30 8.69
C TRP A 162 -6.01 12.21 9.28
N MET A 163 -5.53 10.96 9.33
CA MET A 163 -6.30 9.82 9.81
C MET A 163 -5.55 9.11 10.94
N GLY A 164 -6.20 8.99 12.11
CA GLY A 164 -5.63 8.28 13.26
C GLY A 164 -5.55 6.76 13.09
N ARG A 165 -6.25 6.21 12.10
CA ARG A 165 -6.22 4.80 11.70
C ARG A 165 -6.26 4.70 10.17
N ARG A 166 -5.15 4.32 9.57
CA ARG A 166 -4.95 4.17 8.12
C ARG A 166 -3.75 3.25 7.89
N SER A 167 -4.01 1.94 7.77
CA SER A 167 -2.94 0.96 7.49
C SER A 167 -2.26 1.28 6.16
N GLN A 168 -0.93 1.18 6.13
CA GLN A 168 -0.13 1.44 4.93
C GLN A 168 -0.49 0.51 3.77
N LEU A 169 -0.53 -0.81 3.98
CA LEU A 169 -0.89 -1.78 2.93
C LEU A 169 -2.33 -1.54 2.44
N ILE A 170 -3.28 -1.35 3.36
CA ILE A 170 -4.68 -1.05 3.01
C ILE A 170 -4.79 0.28 2.24
N ARG A 171 -3.97 1.28 2.56
CA ARG A 171 -3.90 2.55 1.82
C ARG A 171 -3.39 2.33 0.40
N HIS A 172 -2.39 1.47 0.18
CA HIS A 172 -1.92 1.11 -1.16
C HIS A 172 -3.01 0.38 -1.95
N MET A 173 -3.66 -0.61 -1.35
CA MET A 173 -4.74 -1.37 -2.00
C MET A 173 -5.95 -0.49 -2.34
N ASP A 174 -6.37 0.39 -1.43
CA ASP A 174 -7.47 1.33 -1.65
C ASP A 174 -7.20 2.30 -2.81
N ALA A 175 -5.95 2.74 -2.95
CA ALA A 175 -5.51 3.56 -4.07
C ALA A 175 -5.38 2.75 -5.38
N ALA A 176 -4.87 1.51 -5.30
CA ALA A 176 -4.78 0.58 -6.43
C ALA A 176 -6.17 0.23 -7.00
N TRP A 177 -7.20 0.18 -6.14
CA TRP A 177 -8.59 -0.05 -6.54
C TRP A 177 -9.10 0.95 -7.57
N GLU A 178 -8.59 2.19 -7.57
CA GLU A 178 -9.01 3.21 -8.53
C GLU A 178 -8.43 3.00 -9.94
N VAL A 179 -7.32 2.25 -10.05
CA VAL A 179 -6.65 1.96 -11.34
C VAL A 179 -6.87 0.52 -11.81
N ALA A 180 -7.25 -0.39 -10.92
CA ALA A 180 -7.48 -1.80 -11.19
C ALA A 180 -8.84 -2.09 -11.84
N VAL A 181 -9.41 -1.19 -12.65
CA VAL A 181 -10.77 -1.35 -13.22
C VAL A 181 -10.97 -2.75 -13.83
N GLY A 182 -11.90 -3.53 -13.26
CA GLY A 182 -12.21 -4.90 -13.71
C GLY A 182 -11.22 -6.00 -13.28
N ARG A 183 -10.21 -5.65 -12.47
CA ARG A 183 -9.11 -6.53 -12.04
C ARG A 183 -9.14 -6.73 -10.53
N ALA A 184 -8.60 -7.85 -10.06
CA ALA A 184 -8.43 -8.09 -8.64
C ALA A 184 -7.34 -7.16 -8.05
N VAL A 185 -7.48 -6.76 -6.79
CA VAL A 185 -6.45 -5.99 -6.08
C VAL A 185 -5.94 -6.82 -4.92
N LEU A 186 -4.65 -7.14 -4.95
CA LEU A 186 -3.99 -7.96 -3.95
C LEU A 186 -2.92 -7.17 -3.21
N GLY A 187 -2.74 -7.47 -1.94
CA GLY A 187 -1.72 -6.84 -1.09
C GLY A 187 -0.87 -7.87 -0.37
N LEU A 188 0.45 -7.73 -0.46
CA LEU A 188 1.43 -8.60 0.21
C LEU A 188 2.41 -7.79 1.05
N LEU A 189 2.65 -8.23 2.28
CA LEU A 189 3.73 -7.73 3.12
C LEU A 189 4.94 -8.67 3.03
N LEU A 190 6.12 -8.14 2.72
CA LEU A 190 7.38 -8.89 2.72
C LEU A 190 8.29 -8.37 3.84
N VAL A 191 8.66 -9.25 4.76
CA VAL A 191 9.40 -8.89 5.99
C VAL A 191 10.71 -9.65 6.09
N GLU A 192 11.64 -9.20 6.94
CA GLU A 192 12.82 -10.00 7.26
C GLU A 192 12.49 -11.02 8.36
N GLY A 193 12.80 -12.29 8.13
CA GLY A 193 12.69 -13.34 9.15
C GLY A 193 13.78 -13.24 10.22
N GLU A 194 13.58 -13.93 11.34
CA GLU A 194 14.52 -13.95 12.46
C GLU A 194 15.71 -14.89 12.21
N SER A 195 16.88 -14.61 12.79
CA SER A 195 18.10 -15.37 12.55
C SER A 195 17.99 -16.88 12.81
N GLN A 196 17.16 -17.28 13.78
CA GLN A 196 16.96 -18.69 14.13
C GLN A 196 16.00 -19.42 13.18
N ALA A 197 15.13 -18.68 12.49
CA ALA A 197 14.11 -19.23 11.60
C ALA A 197 13.84 -18.26 10.43
N PRO A 198 14.82 -18.00 9.55
CA PRO A 198 14.76 -16.91 8.57
C PRO A 198 13.61 -17.04 7.56
N MET A 199 13.19 -18.27 7.26
CA MET A 199 12.06 -18.52 6.35
C MET A 199 10.69 -18.45 7.04
N SER A 200 10.65 -18.41 8.37
CA SER A 200 9.40 -18.31 9.13
C SER A 200 9.06 -16.85 9.37
N VAL A 201 7.78 -16.51 9.20
CA VAL A 201 7.29 -15.18 9.52
C VAL A 201 7.33 -14.98 11.03
N PRO A 202 7.97 -13.93 11.55
CA PRO A 202 7.95 -13.62 12.97
C PRO A 202 6.53 -13.40 13.49
N GLU A 203 6.24 -13.86 14.72
CA GLU A 203 4.88 -13.85 15.29
C GLU A 203 4.25 -12.44 15.28
N HIS A 204 5.03 -11.41 15.61
CA HIS A 204 4.54 -10.03 15.63
C HIS A 204 4.07 -9.54 14.24
N TRP A 205 4.65 -10.05 13.15
CA TRP A 205 4.21 -9.75 11.80
C TRP A 205 2.95 -10.50 11.40
N LEU A 206 2.77 -11.75 11.87
CA LEU A 206 1.50 -12.47 11.73
C LEU A 206 0.36 -11.71 12.43
N LEU A 207 0.59 -11.29 13.67
CA LEU A 207 -0.36 -10.48 14.42
C LEU A 207 -0.65 -9.14 13.72
N ALA A 208 0.39 -8.44 13.27
CA ALA A 208 0.23 -7.17 12.55
C ALA A 208 -0.55 -7.35 11.23
N SER A 209 -0.34 -8.45 10.52
CA SER A 209 -1.08 -8.83 9.31
C SER A 209 -2.56 -9.08 9.61
N ASP A 210 -2.87 -9.87 10.65
CA ASP A 210 -4.25 -10.16 11.02
C ASP A 210 -5.01 -8.92 11.53
N GLU A 211 -4.33 -8.02 12.25
CA GLU A 211 -4.92 -6.75 12.69
C GLU A 211 -5.44 -5.90 11.52
N GLN A 212 -4.80 -5.96 10.35
CA GLN A 212 -5.22 -5.19 9.15
C GLN A 212 -6.65 -5.53 8.73
N MET A 213 -7.10 -6.74 9.05
CA MET A 213 -8.40 -7.27 8.63
C MET A 213 -9.48 -7.09 9.69
N LYS A 214 -9.09 -6.74 10.91
CA LYS A 214 -10.05 -6.52 11.98
C LYS A 214 -10.89 -5.28 11.66
N PRO A 215 -12.22 -5.32 11.89
CA PRO A 215 -13.09 -4.17 11.66
C PRO A 215 -12.60 -2.88 12.33
N ALA A 216 -11.97 -3.00 13.50
CA ALA A 216 -11.41 -1.88 14.26
C ALA A 216 -10.27 -1.13 13.54
N LEU A 217 -9.57 -1.74 12.58
CA LEU A 217 -8.56 -1.10 11.75
C LEU A 217 -9.07 -0.86 10.33
N LEU A 218 -9.76 -1.83 9.73
CA LEU A 218 -10.25 -1.76 8.36
C LEU A 218 -11.27 -0.63 8.14
N PHE A 219 -12.29 -0.53 9.02
CA PHE A 219 -13.37 0.45 8.86
C PHE A 219 -12.87 1.90 8.94
N PRO A 220 -12.11 2.29 9.96
CA PRO A 220 -11.60 3.65 10.02
C PRO A 220 -10.48 3.91 9.00
N SER A 221 -9.82 2.86 8.47
CA SER A 221 -8.90 3.02 7.33
C SER A 221 -9.63 3.32 6.02
N LEU A 222 -10.88 2.87 5.85
CA LEU A 222 -11.64 2.97 4.59
C LEU A 222 -13.02 3.61 4.80
N PRO A 223 -13.13 4.79 5.43
CA PRO A 223 -14.42 5.34 5.83
C PRO A 223 -15.31 5.71 4.63
N HIS A 224 -14.70 5.98 3.47
CA HIS A 224 -15.37 6.32 2.20
C HIS A 224 -15.87 5.11 1.41
N ARG A 225 -15.46 3.89 1.76
CA ARG A 225 -15.89 2.65 1.10
C ARG A 225 -17.13 2.07 1.78
N THR A 226 -17.96 1.37 1.01
CA THR A 226 -19.07 0.54 1.49
C THR A 226 -18.58 -0.68 2.26
N LYS A 227 -19.49 -1.42 2.90
CA LYS A 227 -19.12 -2.65 3.62
C LYS A 227 -18.57 -3.71 2.65
N GLU A 228 -19.18 -3.82 1.48
CA GLU A 228 -18.85 -4.78 0.44
C GLU A 228 -17.50 -4.46 -0.19
N GLU A 229 -17.24 -3.19 -0.52
CA GLU A 229 -15.91 -2.74 -1.02
C GLU A 229 -14.81 -2.97 0.03
N ARG A 230 -15.09 -2.72 1.32
CA ARG A 230 -14.12 -3.00 2.40
C ARG A 230 -13.82 -4.48 2.50
N GLN A 231 -14.85 -5.33 2.41
CA GLN A 231 -14.67 -6.78 2.43
C GLN A 231 -13.87 -7.25 1.22
N ALA A 232 -14.13 -6.73 0.03
CA ALA A 232 -13.41 -7.11 -1.17
C ALA A 232 -11.93 -6.68 -1.13
N ILE A 233 -11.63 -5.48 -0.60
CA ILE A 233 -10.24 -5.08 -0.30
C ILE A 233 -9.62 -6.03 0.72
N ALA A 234 -10.39 -6.44 1.73
CA ALA A 234 -9.91 -7.33 2.76
C ALA A 234 -9.59 -8.74 2.24
N ASP A 235 -10.45 -9.26 1.39
CA ASP A 235 -10.27 -10.58 0.77
C ASP A 235 -9.03 -10.61 -0.13
N GLY A 236 -8.56 -9.48 -0.64
CA GLY A 236 -7.31 -9.37 -1.40
C GLY A 236 -6.03 -9.34 -0.57
N VAL A 237 -6.10 -9.34 0.77
CA VAL A 237 -4.90 -9.29 1.62
C VAL A 237 -4.29 -10.70 1.74
N LEU A 238 -3.18 -10.91 1.04
CA LEU A 238 -2.42 -12.18 1.03
C LEU A 238 -1.70 -12.44 2.35
N GLY A 239 -1.59 -11.41 3.18
CA GLY A 239 -0.93 -11.46 4.47
C GLY A 239 0.56 -11.15 4.35
N VAL A 240 1.39 -11.98 4.97
CA VAL A 240 2.83 -11.72 5.11
C VAL A 240 3.68 -12.93 4.75
N ALA A 241 4.82 -12.69 4.12
CA ALA A 241 5.88 -13.67 3.87
C ALA A 241 7.25 -13.07 4.22
N THR A 242 8.28 -13.90 4.32
CA THR A 242 9.65 -13.39 4.51
C THR A 242 10.40 -13.24 3.20
N TRP A 243 11.30 -12.26 3.13
CA TRP A 243 12.21 -12.10 2.00
C TRP A 243 13.06 -13.36 1.79
N GLN A 244 13.49 -14.03 2.86
CA GLN A 244 14.26 -15.27 2.77
C GLN A 244 13.46 -16.40 2.12
N ARG A 245 12.16 -16.52 2.44
CA ARG A 245 11.29 -17.49 1.80
C ARG A 245 11.12 -17.19 0.31
N VAL A 246 10.92 -15.91 -0.05
CA VAL A 246 10.87 -15.48 -1.46
C VAL A 246 12.17 -15.85 -2.18
N CYS A 247 13.33 -15.49 -1.63
CA CYS A 247 14.63 -15.81 -2.22
C CYS A 247 14.82 -17.32 -2.39
N ASN A 248 14.49 -18.12 -1.38
CA ASN A 248 14.57 -19.58 -1.46
C ASN A 248 13.68 -20.16 -2.56
N GLU A 249 12.42 -19.70 -2.66
CA GLU A 249 11.46 -20.20 -3.65
C GLU A 249 11.90 -19.92 -5.09
N PHE A 250 12.55 -18.77 -5.30
CA PHE A 250 13.00 -18.33 -6.62
C PHE A 250 14.49 -18.55 -6.88
N SER A 251 15.17 -19.36 -6.05
CA SER A 251 16.60 -19.65 -6.20
C SER A 251 17.49 -18.39 -6.27
N ILE A 252 17.17 -17.39 -5.46
CA ILE A 252 17.94 -16.15 -5.30
C ILE A 252 18.80 -16.28 -4.05
N ASP A 253 20.09 -15.95 -4.15
CA ASP A 253 20.99 -15.95 -3.00
C ASP A 253 20.53 -14.98 -1.90
N TRP A 254 20.68 -15.39 -0.63
CA TRP A 254 20.36 -14.55 0.52
C TRP A 254 21.62 -14.07 1.27
N PRO A 255 21.74 -12.77 1.58
CA PRO A 255 20.93 -11.67 1.06
C PRO A 255 21.23 -11.39 -0.41
N PRO A 256 20.27 -10.94 -1.22
CA PRO A 256 20.47 -10.72 -2.65
C PRO A 256 21.46 -9.59 -2.93
N VAL A 257 21.53 -8.61 -2.02
CA VAL A 257 22.58 -7.59 -1.98
C VAL A 257 23.01 -7.40 -0.53
N GLN A 258 24.33 -7.42 -0.29
CA GLN A 258 24.89 -7.12 1.03
C GLN A 258 24.69 -5.65 1.37
N ASP A 259 24.39 -5.37 2.64
CA ASP A 259 24.30 -3.99 3.11
C ASP A 259 25.68 -3.33 3.02
N SER A 260 25.73 -2.07 2.60
CA SER A 260 26.97 -1.29 2.59
C SER A 260 27.45 -1.11 4.04
N VAL A 261 28.73 -1.38 4.29
CA VAL A 261 29.38 -1.18 5.60
C VAL A 261 29.40 0.29 5.98
#